data_AF-A0A8T5SH93-F1
#
_entry.id   AF-A0A8T5SH93-F1
#
_cell.length_a   1.000
_cell.length_b   1.000
_cell.length_c   1.000
_cell.angle_alpha   90.00
_cell.angle_beta   90.00
_cell.angle_gamma   90.00
#
_symmetry.space_group_name_H-M   'P 1'
#
loop_
_entity.id
_entity.type
_entity.pdbx_description
1 polymer ?
#
loop_
_entity_poly.entity_id
_entity_poly.type
_entity_poly.pdbx_seq_one_letter_code
_entity_poly.pdbx_strand_id
1 'polypeptide(L)'
;MKSKPIRISFMLVFLFILINANPNHLINEVKNNDLNLKSFKIALQTSEVGEDVNVTLHQSYLSTATIELVNFTESNTVILPCPTEVTFNSSYTEFLIEDIYAPNKTLIIEDEEIQVNKHELLIFPRYASFQVKGSCYLENVSVLISEDSTGDQDFFLDVYNATLSDGYVKYNTSIAPTSKTLYNINHSTMGWEDITNWHFQLNIENTYNNTFFIKVWCQSSQQGYWHYGSNGVYDSVIWRDFGSFPELTSNDLGLKLDFIILDNTPTPSEINLRINNTIVNDNDDENQGSWVSTKKYTNPSGNIEFELSADWWDVACNITRAQVNYTKTDLKANTNYEIPEPDLVIWNASINEIIDSFDARINVYNYIQFTISSNWSAIKAFNGSIEILDIFSGPAINSYRDVSIFGAGNGADWYLTAVIDNRIPGNGGEAIPFGNYFLLFTTVAILSLIYFMKRKKV
;
A
#
# COMPACT_ATOMS: atom_id res chain seq x y z
N MET A 1 -23.95 -7.73 79.33
CA MET A 1 -24.36 -8.56 78.18
C MET A 1 -23.18 -8.54 77.20
N LYS A 2 -22.24 -9.51 77.09
CA LYS A 2 -22.29 -10.99 76.86
C LYS A 2 -23.26 -11.30 75.70
N SER A 3 -22.87 -11.85 74.54
CA SER A 3 -21.97 -12.98 74.18
C SER A 3 -21.34 -12.75 72.79
N LYS A 4 -20.02 -12.89 72.57
CA LYS A 4 -19.16 -14.07 72.23
C LYS A 4 -19.49 -14.84 70.91
N PRO A 5 -18.46 -15.14 70.07
CA PRO A 5 -18.59 -15.67 68.70
C PRO A 5 -18.46 -17.21 68.64
N ILE A 6 -18.92 -17.83 67.54
CA ILE A 6 -18.71 -19.27 67.25
C ILE A 6 -18.42 -19.48 65.75
N ARG A 7 -17.24 -20.07 65.45
CA ARG A 7 -16.90 -20.80 64.22
C ARG A 7 -17.57 -22.18 64.23
N ILE A 8 -17.73 -22.85 63.09
CA ILE A 8 -17.44 -24.30 62.94
C ILE A 8 -17.39 -24.69 61.45
N SER A 9 -16.47 -25.61 61.15
CA SER A 9 -16.16 -26.30 59.88
C SER A 9 -16.78 -27.72 59.88
N PHE A 10 -16.37 -28.59 58.94
CA PHE A 10 -16.72 -30.01 58.67
C PHE A 10 -17.72 -30.21 57.51
N MET A 11 -17.45 -30.91 56.41
CA MET A 11 -16.68 -32.14 56.10
C MET A 11 -17.35 -33.46 56.54
N LEU A 12 -17.75 -34.22 55.50
CA LEU A 12 -17.87 -35.68 55.35
C LEU A 12 -19.01 -36.49 56.02
N VAL A 13 -19.52 -37.43 55.18
CA VAL A 13 -19.77 -38.87 55.42
C VAL A 13 -21.23 -39.39 55.40
N PHE A 14 -21.45 -40.23 54.38
CA PHE A 14 -22.20 -41.49 54.28
C PHE A 14 -23.68 -41.59 54.65
N LEU A 15 -24.41 -42.31 53.78
CA LEU A 15 -25.37 -43.31 54.24
C LEU A 15 -25.11 -44.65 53.54
N PHE A 16 -24.71 -45.62 54.35
CA PHE A 16 -24.71 -47.06 54.12
C PHE A 16 -26.14 -47.61 54.09
N ILE A 17 -26.39 -48.65 53.29
CA ILE A 17 -27.26 -49.75 53.74
C ILE A 17 -26.40 -51.02 53.76
N LEU A 18 -26.21 -51.52 54.99
CA LEU A 18 -25.69 -52.85 55.32
C LEU A 18 -26.78 -53.91 55.17
N ILE A 19 -26.37 -55.14 54.84
CA ILE A 19 -26.58 -56.43 55.54
C ILE A 19 -25.62 -57.38 54.79
N ASN A 20 -24.43 -57.76 55.26
CA ASN A 20 -24.01 -58.54 56.44
C ASN A 20 -24.57 -59.97 56.48
N ALA A 21 -23.79 -60.96 56.01
CA ALA A 21 -23.52 -62.22 56.71
C ALA A 21 -22.52 -63.11 55.95
N ASN A 22 -21.28 -63.08 56.44
CA ASN A 22 -20.22 -64.08 56.57
C ASN A 22 -19.95 -65.21 55.53
N PRO A 23 -18.66 -65.51 55.25
CA PRO A 23 -18.20 -66.47 54.26
C PRO A 23 -17.89 -67.83 54.87
N ASN A 24 -18.23 -68.90 54.14
CA ASN A 24 -17.34 -70.02 53.77
C ASN A 24 -18.16 -71.25 53.41
N HIS A 25 -17.61 -71.96 52.41
CA HIS A 25 -17.83 -73.35 52.02
C HIS A 25 -18.87 -73.70 50.94
N LEU A 26 -18.34 -74.46 49.97
CA LEU A 26 -18.94 -75.25 48.88
C LEU A 26 -19.09 -74.49 47.55
N ILE A 27 -18.08 -74.50 46.67
CA ILE A 27 -17.71 -75.60 45.74
C ILE A 27 -18.90 -75.99 44.86
N ASN A 28 -18.99 -75.42 43.65
CA ASN A 28 -18.91 -76.14 42.38
C ASN A 28 -19.13 -75.23 41.17
N GLU A 29 -18.30 -75.47 40.13
CA GLU A 29 -18.58 -75.32 38.69
C GLU A 29 -19.28 -74.01 38.26
N VAL A 30 -18.60 -73.06 37.63
CA VAL A 30 -18.20 -73.14 36.22
C VAL A 30 -16.90 -72.35 36.04
N LYS A 31 -15.78 -73.05 35.81
CA LYS A 31 -14.57 -72.40 35.29
C LYS A 31 -14.69 -72.32 33.78
N ASN A 32 -14.73 -71.07 33.33
CA ASN A 32 -14.59 -70.61 31.96
C ASN A 32 -13.60 -71.47 31.17
N ASN A 33 -14.10 -72.03 30.08
CA ASN A 33 -13.27 -72.47 28.97
C ASN A 33 -12.46 -71.27 28.47
N ASP A 34 -11.16 -71.50 28.33
CA ASP A 34 -10.22 -70.68 27.60
C ASP A 34 -10.73 -70.47 26.15
N LEU A 35 -11.50 -69.40 25.95
CA LEU A 35 -11.61 -68.77 24.64
C LEU A 35 -10.31 -68.03 24.40
N ASN A 36 -9.34 -68.76 23.85
CA ASN A 36 -8.21 -68.22 23.10
C ASN A 36 -8.77 -67.37 21.93
N LEU A 37 -9.15 -66.13 22.23
CA LEU A 37 -9.26 -65.07 21.24
C LEU A 37 -7.85 -64.76 20.78
N LYS A 38 -7.36 -65.56 19.82
CA LYS A 38 -6.27 -65.12 18.93
C LYS A 38 -6.71 -63.77 18.39
N SER A 39 -6.01 -62.72 18.77
CA SER A 39 -6.17 -61.38 18.23
C SER A 39 -6.06 -61.46 16.72
N PHE A 40 -7.21 -61.40 16.07
CA PHE A 40 -7.32 -61.33 14.62
C PHE A 40 -6.95 -59.90 14.22
N LYS A 41 -5.65 -59.58 14.21
CA LYS A 41 -5.14 -58.38 13.55
C LYS A 41 -5.21 -58.63 12.04
N ILE A 42 -6.40 -58.50 11.45
CA ILE A 42 -6.45 -58.13 10.04
C ILE A 42 -6.12 -56.64 10.02
N ALA A 43 -4.91 -56.28 9.60
CA ALA A 43 -4.66 -54.94 9.09
C ALA A 43 -5.46 -54.85 7.79
N LEU A 44 -6.68 -54.32 7.88
CA LEU A 44 -7.44 -53.96 6.70
C LEU A 44 -6.76 -52.70 6.18
N GLN A 45 -5.92 -52.83 5.14
CA GLN A 45 -5.45 -51.68 4.38
C GLN A 45 -6.68 -51.06 3.72
N THR A 46 -7.21 -50.02 4.34
CA THR A 46 -8.31 -49.21 3.79
C THR A 46 -7.73 -47.92 3.25
N SER A 47 -8.07 -47.60 2.00
CA SER A 47 -7.84 -46.30 1.40
C SER A 47 -9.17 -45.54 1.33
N GLU A 48 -9.24 -44.33 1.89
CA GLU A 48 -10.42 -43.47 1.81
C GLU A 48 -10.05 -42.07 1.32
N VAL A 49 -11.05 -41.35 0.81
CA VAL A 49 -10.93 -39.96 0.36
C VAL A 49 -11.24 -39.03 1.52
N GLY A 50 -10.37 -38.06 1.80
CA GLY A 50 -10.62 -37.02 2.80
C GLY A 50 -11.15 -35.72 2.18
N GLU A 51 -11.26 -34.68 3.01
CA GLU A 51 -11.60 -33.34 2.53
C GLU A 51 -10.42 -32.69 1.81
N ASP A 52 -10.70 -31.97 0.71
CA ASP A 52 -9.68 -31.20 0.02
C ASP A 52 -9.03 -30.17 0.95
N VAL A 53 -7.72 -30.00 0.81
CA VAL A 53 -6.97 -28.98 1.55
C VAL A 53 -6.69 -27.78 0.65
N ASN A 54 -6.75 -26.59 1.23
CA ASN A 54 -6.46 -25.35 0.50
C ASN A 54 -4.97 -25.28 0.18
N VAL A 55 -4.67 -24.87 -1.05
CA VAL A 55 -3.31 -24.62 -1.52
C VAL A 55 -3.21 -23.16 -1.94
N THR A 56 -2.15 -22.49 -1.48
CA THR A 56 -1.79 -21.16 -1.93
C THR A 56 -0.42 -21.20 -2.61
N LEU A 57 -0.33 -20.64 -3.81
CA LEU A 57 0.95 -20.42 -4.49
C LEU A 57 1.40 -18.99 -4.24
N HIS A 58 2.70 -18.85 -3.97
CA HIS A 58 3.33 -17.56 -3.73
C HIS A 58 4.56 -17.41 -4.62
N GLN A 59 4.69 -16.22 -5.19
CA GLN A 59 5.81 -15.84 -6.05
C GLN A 59 6.16 -14.38 -5.81
N SER A 60 7.44 -14.05 -5.66
CA SER A 60 7.89 -12.68 -5.42
C SER A 60 8.82 -12.16 -6.49
N TYR A 61 8.50 -10.97 -7.00
CA TYR A 61 9.44 -10.09 -7.67
C TYR A 61 10.23 -9.34 -6.60
N LEU A 62 11.55 -9.34 -6.71
CA LEU A 62 12.43 -8.48 -5.92
C LEU A 62 13.55 -7.99 -6.84
N SER A 63 13.57 -6.69 -7.09
CA SER A 63 14.67 -6.01 -7.78
C SER A 63 15.37 -5.05 -6.83
N THR A 64 16.69 -5.12 -6.84
CA THR A 64 17.61 -4.15 -6.22
C THR A 64 18.41 -3.37 -7.26
N ALA A 65 18.08 -3.57 -8.55
CA ALA A 65 18.62 -2.74 -9.61
C ALA A 65 17.95 -1.37 -9.57
N THR A 66 18.76 -0.31 -9.57
CA THR A 66 18.28 1.06 -9.57
C THR A 66 17.54 1.38 -10.87
N ILE A 67 16.32 1.88 -10.74
CA ILE A 67 15.55 2.47 -11.83
C ILE A 67 15.66 3.98 -11.67
N GLU A 68 16.44 4.61 -12.54
CA GLU A 68 16.62 6.06 -12.56
C GLU A 68 15.42 6.73 -13.27
N LEU A 69 14.79 7.67 -12.59
CA LEU A 69 13.71 8.49 -13.13
C LEU A 69 14.20 9.93 -13.18
N VAL A 70 14.20 10.53 -14.37
CA VAL A 70 14.78 11.86 -14.59
C VAL A 70 13.76 12.83 -15.13
N ASN A 71 13.84 14.08 -14.66
CA ASN A 71 13.15 15.27 -15.18
C ASN A 71 11.65 15.05 -15.46
N PHE A 72 10.91 14.41 -14.56
CA PHE A 72 9.47 14.26 -14.75
C PHE A 72 8.75 15.50 -14.21
N THR A 73 7.94 16.12 -15.07
CA THR A 73 7.23 17.37 -14.78
C THR A 73 5.79 17.13 -14.31
N GLU A 74 5.21 15.97 -14.64
CA GLU A 74 3.85 15.59 -14.25
C GLU A 74 3.82 14.15 -13.77
N SER A 75 4.26 13.22 -14.63
CA SER A 75 4.39 11.83 -14.26
C SER A 75 5.48 11.09 -15.03
N ASN A 76 5.88 9.95 -14.48
CA ASN A 76 6.71 8.94 -15.11
C ASN A 76 6.13 7.55 -14.82
N THR A 77 6.50 6.54 -15.60
CA THR A 77 5.92 5.20 -15.45
C THR A 77 6.99 4.14 -15.28
N VAL A 78 6.70 3.21 -14.36
CA VAL A 78 7.57 2.08 -14.05
C VAL A 78 6.82 0.81 -14.36
N ILE A 79 7.42 -0.03 -15.19
CA ILE A 79 6.82 -1.29 -15.65
C ILE A 79 7.55 -2.46 -14.99
N LEU A 80 6.83 -3.24 -14.19
CA LEU A 80 7.36 -4.43 -13.54
C LEU A 80 6.67 -5.69 -14.09
N PRO A 81 7.38 -6.83 -14.17
CA PRO A 81 6.78 -8.08 -14.60
C PRO A 81 5.74 -8.55 -13.57
N CYS A 82 4.62 -9.10 -14.04
CA CYS A 82 3.65 -9.83 -13.22
C CYS A 82 3.32 -11.19 -13.86
N PRO A 83 2.82 -12.18 -13.10
CA PRO A 83 2.33 -13.42 -13.70
C PRO A 83 1.24 -13.11 -14.74
N THR A 84 1.26 -13.84 -15.86
CA THR A 84 0.24 -13.73 -16.92
C THR A 84 -1.07 -14.39 -16.52
N GLU A 85 -1.03 -15.32 -15.58
CA GLU A 85 -2.22 -15.97 -15.03
C GLU A 85 -2.96 -14.99 -14.09
N VAL A 86 -4.14 -14.55 -14.50
CA VAL A 86 -4.93 -13.52 -13.80
C VAL A 86 -5.43 -13.92 -12.39
N THR A 87 -5.31 -15.20 -12.04
CA THR A 87 -5.65 -15.73 -10.72
C THR A 87 -4.57 -15.41 -9.68
N PHE A 88 -3.32 -15.17 -10.13
CA PHE A 88 -2.31 -14.50 -9.33
C PHE A 88 -2.65 -13.02 -9.20
N ASN A 89 -2.64 -12.53 -7.96
CA ASN A 89 -2.82 -11.11 -7.64
C ASN A 89 -1.75 -10.63 -6.68
N SER A 90 -1.31 -9.37 -6.81
CA SER A 90 -0.43 -8.79 -5.82
C SER A 90 -1.12 -8.77 -4.45
N SER A 91 -0.45 -9.32 -3.46
CA SER A 91 -0.83 -9.25 -2.05
C SER A 91 -0.11 -8.09 -1.35
N TYR A 92 1.05 -7.71 -1.89
CA TYR A 92 1.94 -6.69 -1.36
C TYR A 92 2.80 -6.13 -2.48
N THR A 93 3.01 -4.82 -2.46
CA THR A 93 3.96 -4.11 -3.30
C THR A 93 4.69 -3.08 -2.46
N GLU A 94 5.99 -2.95 -2.65
CA GLU A 94 6.81 -1.96 -1.97
C GLU A 94 7.87 -1.41 -2.91
N PHE A 95 7.96 -0.07 -2.98
CA PHE A 95 9.09 0.63 -3.58
C PHE A 95 9.87 1.40 -2.51
N LEU A 96 11.19 1.32 -2.58
CA LEU A 96 12.11 2.23 -1.89
C LEU A 96 12.61 3.26 -2.89
N ILE A 97 12.44 4.54 -2.55
CA ILE A 97 12.82 5.67 -3.36
C ILE A 97 13.95 6.40 -2.64
N GLU A 98 15.02 6.70 -3.37
CA GLU A 98 16.21 7.42 -2.89
C GLU A 98 16.61 8.50 -3.89
N ASP A 99 17.56 9.34 -3.49
CA ASP A 99 18.17 10.39 -4.30
C ASP A 99 17.13 11.32 -4.95
N ILE A 100 16.09 11.69 -4.20
CA ILE A 100 15.10 12.65 -4.69
C ILE A 100 15.80 14.00 -4.88
N TYR A 101 15.72 14.52 -6.10
CA TYR A 101 16.27 15.80 -6.48
C TYR A 101 15.21 16.64 -7.18
N ALA A 102 15.06 17.87 -6.70
CA ALA A 102 14.15 18.86 -7.25
C ALA A 102 14.94 20.13 -7.53
N PRO A 103 15.15 20.49 -8.81
CA PRO A 103 15.92 21.68 -9.13
C PRO A 103 15.13 22.96 -8.86
N ASN A 104 15.88 24.06 -8.73
CA ASN A 104 15.33 25.41 -8.84
C ASN A 104 14.71 25.61 -10.23
N LYS A 105 13.69 26.46 -10.32
CA LYS A 105 12.91 26.64 -11.56
C LYS A 105 12.86 28.09 -11.98
N THR A 106 13.22 28.36 -13.24
CA THR A 106 12.85 29.60 -13.91
C THR A 106 11.54 29.40 -14.66
N LEU A 107 10.54 30.23 -14.37
CA LEU A 107 9.30 30.34 -15.12
C LEU A 107 9.36 31.61 -15.96
N ILE A 108 9.15 31.44 -17.26
CA ILE A 108 9.05 32.54 -18.21
C ILE A 108 7.57 32.65 -18.58
N ILE A 109 6.96 33.78 -18.21
CA ILE A 109 5.56 34.08 -18.59
C ILE A 109 5.53 34.70 -19.98
N GLU A 110 6.44 35.63 -20.25
CA GLU A 110 6.66 36.21 -21.57
C GLU A 110 8.09 36.74 -21.67
N ASP A 111 8.78 36.42 -22.75
CA ASP A 111 10.10 36.97 -23.06
C ASP A 111 10.39 37.21 -24.54
N GLU A 112 9.40 36.99 -25.41
CA GLU A 112 9.49 37.30 -26.82
C GLU A 112 9.51 38.83 -26.98
N GLU A 113 10.68 39.34 -27.36
CA GLU A 113 10.94 40.76 -27.61
C GLU A 113 10.33 41.21 -28.94
N ILE A 114 9.04 40.98 -29.16
CA ILE A 114 8.39 41.31 -30.43
C ILE A 114 6.93 41.70 -30.19
N GLN A 115 6.69 42.87 -29.57
CA GLN A 115 5.79 43.96 -30.01
C GLN A 115 5.89 45.14 -29.03
N VAL A 116 5.83 46.38 -29.53
CA VAL A 116 5.95 47.64 -28.75
C VAL A 116 4.71 47.94 -27.89
N ASN A 117 3.98 46.90 -27.48
CA ASN A 117 2.73 47.08 -26.77
C ASN A 117 3.01 47.24 -25.27
N LYS A 118 2.38 48.24 -24.68
CA LYS A 118 2.68 48.67 -23.32
C LYS A 118 1.44 49.09 -22.55
N HIS A 119 1.38 48.74 -21.27
CA HIS A 119 0.35 49.19 -20.35
C HIS A 119 0.88 50.27 -19.42
N GLU A 120 0.18 51.40 -19.33
CA GLU A 120 0.51 52.49 -18.42
C GLU A 120 0.25 52.08 -16.96
N LEU A 121 1.25 52.27 -16.10
CA LEU A 121 1.26 51.76 -14.72
C LEU A 121 0.81 52.77 -13.67
N LEU A 122 0.86 54.08 -13.95
CA LEU A 122 0.52 55.12 -12.97
C LEU A 122 -0.98 55.15 -12.67
N ILE A 123 -1.79 55.24 -13.71
CA ILE A 123 -3.25 55.40 -13.60
C ILE A 123 -3.91 54.03 -13.43
N PHE A 124 -3.33 53.01 -14.06
CA PHE A 124 -3.90 51.68 -14.11
C PHE A 124 -2.84 50.61 -13.86
N PRO A 125 -2.37 50.41 -12.62
CA PRO A 125 -1.50 49.29 -12.31
C PRO A 125 -2.05 47.96 -12.83
N ARG A 126 -1.13 47.11 -13.29
CA ARG A 126 -1.45 45.77 -13.80
C ARG A 126 -0.97 44.70 -12.84
N TYR A 127 -1.71 43.62 -12.80
CA TYR A 127 -1.37 42.39 -12.11
C TYR A 127 -1.27 41.30 -13.15
N ALA A 128 -0.21 40.49 -13.13
CA ALA A 128 -0.10 39.25 -13.90
C ALA A 128 -0.07 38.06 -12.94
N SER A 129 -0.84 37.02 -13.26
CA SER A 129 -0.79 35.78 -12.49
C SER A 129 0.39 34.90 -12.90
N PHE A 130 0.84 34.06 -11.98
CA PHE A 130 1.71 32.93 -12.27
C PHE A 130 1.33 31.76 -11.35
N GLN A 131 1.66 30.54 -11.75
CA GLN A 131 1.38 29.33 -10.97
C GLN A 131 2.66 28.65 -10.53
N VAL A 132 2.63 28.11 -9.33
CA VAL A 132 3.70 27.24 -8.81
C VAL A 132 3.18 25.84 -8.54
N LYS A 133 4.03 24.82 -8.62
CA LYS A 133 3.61 23.43 -8.38
C LYS A 133 3.58 23.10 -6.88
N GLY A 134 4.53 23.64 -6.12
CA GLY A 134 4.66 23.47 -4.67
C GLY A 134 5.03 24.77 -3.94
N SER A 135 5.09 24.71 -2.61
CA SER A 135 5.60 25.84 -1.81
C SER A 135 7.09 26.04 -2.04
N CYS A 136 7.53 27.30 -2.19
CA CYS A 136 8.91 27.63 -2.57
C CYS A 136 9.28 29.06 -2.17
N TYR A 137 10.50 29.48 -2.45
CA TYR A 137 10.93 30.88 -2.40
C TYR A 137 10.97 31.48 -3.79
N LEU A 138 10.35 32.65 -3.95
CA LEU A 138 10.61 33.54 -5.08
C LEU A 138 11.92 34.29 -4.82
N GLU A 139 12.93 34.05 -5.65
CA GLU A 139 14.27 34.60 -5.45
C GLU A 139 14.53 35.80 -6.34
N ASN A 140 14.28 35.65 -7.65
CA ASN A 140 14.45 36.73 -8.62
C ASN A 140 13.18 36.95 -9.42
N VAL A 141 12.96 38.22 -9.77
CA VAL A 141 11.89 38.65 -10.67
C VAL A 141 12.49 39.59 -11.70
N SER A 142 12.33 39.27 -12.98
CA SER A 142 12.65 40.17 -14.08
C SER A 142 11.36 40.69 -14.69
N VAL A 143 11.24 42.00 -14.86
CA VAL A 143 10.10 42.63 -15.55
C VAL A 143 10.58 43.50 -16.70
N LEU A 144 9.87 43.47 -17.83
CA LEU A 144 10.17 44.30 -18.99
C LEU A 144 9.42 45.63 -18.89
N ILE A 145 10.12 46.71 -18.51
CA ILE A 145 9.51 48.01 -18.21
C ILE A 145 10.18 49.15 -18.98
N SER A 146 9.51 50.30 -19.03
CA SER A 146 10.06 51.55 -19.55
C SER A 146 9.40 52.77 -18.94
N GLU A 147 9.97 53.95 -19.23
CA GLU A 147 9.44 55.24 -18.82
C GLU A 147 9.57 56.27 -19.95
N ASP A 148 8.54 57.10 -20.15
CA ASP A 148 8.53 58.13 -21.23
C ASP A 148 9.09 59.49 -20.76
N SER A 149 9.75 59.56 -19.60
CA SER A 149 10.18 60.82 -19.01
C SER A 149 11.69 61.05 -19.08
N THR A 150 12.13 62.24 -18.65
CA THR A 150 13.54 62.67 -18.74
C THR A 150 14.30 62.50 -17.43
N GLY A 151 13.77 61.70 -16.50
CA GLY A 151 14.37 61.52 -15.19
C GLY A 151 13.94 60.22 -14.53
N ASP A 152 14.87 59.68 -13.75
CA ASP A 152 14.79 58.43 -13.03
C ASP A 152 13.46 58.22 -12.30
N GLN A 153 12.83 57.07 -12.53
CA GLN A 153 11.57 56.67 -11.91
C GLN A 153 11.74 55.41 -11.05
N ASP A 154 11.13 55.41 -9.87
CA ASP A 154 11.04 54.22 -9.03
C ASP A 154 9.80 53.40 -9.39
N PHE A 155 9.99 52.09 -9.54
CA PHE A 155 8.94 51.11 -9.74
C PHE A 155 8.82 50.21 -8.51
N PHE A 156 7.61 49.74 -8.24
CA PHE A 156 7.28 48.92 -7.08
C PHE A 156 6.67 47.61 -7.56
N LEU A 157 7.14 46.51 -7.00
CA LEU A 157 6.66 45.17 -7.26
C LEU A 157 6.02 44.59 -6.01
N ASP A 158 4.75 44.21 -6.13
CA ASP A 158 3.97 43.62 -5.03
C ASP A 158 3.54 42.20 -5.41
N VAL A 159 3.74 41.23 -4.51
CA VAL A 159 3.23 39.86 -4.68
C VAL A 159 1.99 39.64 -3.82
N TYR A 160 0.96 39.04 -4.41
CA TYR A 160 -0.32 38.72 -3.79
C TYR A 160 -0.68 37.25 -3.95
N ASN A 161 -1.35 36.70 -2.94
CA ASN A 161 -2.06 35.43 -3.09
C ASN A 161 -3.27 35.62 -4.03
N ALA A 162 -3.69 34.57 -4.72
CA ALA A 162 -4.93 34.51 -5.46
C ALA A 162 -6.12 34.09 -4.58
N THR A 163 -7.30 34.51 -4.98
CA THR A 163 -8.61 34.09 -4.46
C THR A 163 -9.57 33.88 -5.63
N LEU A 164 -10.68 33.17 -5.37
CA LEU A 164 -11.79 33.05 -6.32
C LEU A 164 -12.89 34.04 -5.93
N SER A 165 -13.17 35.01 -6.81
CA SER A 165 -14.25 36.00 -6.62
C SER A 165 -15.08 36.11 -7.89
N ASP A 166 -16.40 36.08 -7.77
CA ASP A 166 -17.34 36.21 -8.90
C ASP A 166 -17.08 35.26 -10.07
N GLY A 167 -16.54 34.07 -9.78
CA GLY A 167 -16.20 33.05 -10.78
C GLY A 167 -14.86 33.24 -11.48
N TYR A 168 -14.07 34.24 -11.10
CA TYR A 168 -12.75 34.53 -11.67
C TYR A 168 -11.64 34.43 -10.61
N VAL A 169 -10.47 33.94 -11.02
CA VAL A 169 -9.25 33.98 -10.21
C VAL A 169 -8.72 35.41 -10.18
N LYS A 170 -8.55 35.96 -8.98
CA LYS A 170 -8.16 37.37 -8.75
C LYS A 170 -7.13 37.49 -7.62
N TYR A 171 -6.31 38.53 -7.67
CA TYR A 171 -5.44 38.92 -6.57
C TYR A 171 -6.24 39.21 -5.28
N ASN A 172 -5.73 38.74 -4.13
CA ASN A 172 -6.37 38.89 -2.84
C ASN A 172 -5.85 40.15 -2.13
N THR A 173 -6.64 41.22 -2.15
CA THR A 173 -6.32 42.49 -1.47
C THR A 173 -6.59 42.49 0.03
N SER A 174 -7.19 41.42 0.59
CA SER A 174 -7.46 41.33 2.03
C SER A 174 -6.21 41.01 2.84
N ILE A 175 -5.16 40.53 2.17
CA ILE A 175 -3.84 40.26 2.74
C ILE A 175 -2.91 41.33 2.21
N ALA A 176 -2.11 41.93 3.09
CA ALA A 176 -1.12 42.92 2.68
C ALA A 176 -0.09 42.24 1.76
N PRO A 177 0.25 42.84 0.59
CA PRO A 177 1.28 42.31 -0.27
C PRO A 177 2.65 42.47 0.38
N THR A 178 3.60 41.67 -0.10
CA THR A 178 5.02 42.00 0.09
C THR A 178 5.49 42.86 -1.06
N SER A 179 6.16 43.96 -0.75
CA SER A 179 6.61 44.96 -1.72
C SER A 179 8.14 45.01 -1.81
N LYS A 180 8.66 45.21 -3.03
CA LYS A 180 10.05 45.55 -3.32
C LYS A 180 10.10 46.74 -4.28
N THR A 181 11.19 47.49 -4.22
CA THR A 181 11.38 48.68 -5.06
C THR A 181 12.53 48.46 -6.03
N LEU A 182 12.29 48.79 -7.30
CA LEU A 182 13.27 49.00 -8.35
C LEU A 182 13.58 50.49 -8.40
N TYR A 183 14.84 50.86 -8.19
CA TYR A 183 15.25 52.25 -8.02
C TYR A 183 15.87 52.82 -9.28
N ASN A 184 15.56 54.09 -9.56
CA ASN A 184 16.20 54.89 -10.60
C ASN A 184 16.20 54.26 -12.01
N ILE A 185 15.05 53.75 -12.45
CA ILE A 185 14.90 53.20 -13.78
C ILE A 185 14.83 54.35 -14.80
N ASN A 186 15.64 54.27 -15.86
CA ASN A 186 15.76 55.28 -16.91
C ASN A 186 15.85 54.62 -18.28
N HIS A 187 14.75 53.99 -18.69
CA HIS A 187 14.61 53.31 -19.99
C HIS A 187 13.61 54.05 -20.85
N SER A 188 14.09 54.83 -21.82
CA SER A 188 13.19 55.50 -22.79
C SER A 188 12.52 54.55 -23.79
N THR A 189 12.86 53.26 -23.81
CA THR A 189 12.33 52.26 -24.76
C THR A 189 11.70 51.06 -24.05
N MET A 190 12.48 50.03 -23.77
CA MET A 190 12.12 48.85 -22.98
C MET A 190 13.41 48.26 -22.44
N GLY A 191 13.40 47.84 -21.19
CA GLY A 191 14.54 47.22 -20.52
C GLY A 191 14.07 46.19 -19.50
N TRP A 192 14.79 45.08 -19.42
CA TRP A 192 14.59 44.10 -18.36
C TRP A 192 15.19 44.65 -17.08
N GLU A 193 14.38 44.66 -16.02
CA GLU A 193 14.78 45.08 -14.69
C GLU A 193 14.61 43.93 -13.70
N ASP A 194 15.67 43.68 -12.94
CA ASP A 194 15.77 42.53 -12.05
C ASP A 194 15.65 42.94 -10.58
N ILE A 195 14.70 42.33 -9.88
CA ILE A 195 14.75 42.22 -8.42
C ILE A 195 15.47 40.91 -8.10
N THR A 196 16.60 41.01 -7.40
CA THR A 196 17.36 39.83 -6.96
C THR A 196 17.31 39.69 -5.44
N ASN A 197 17.56 38.48 -4.95
CA ASN A 197 17.59 38.17 -3.51
C ASN A 197 16.31 38.63 -2.79
N TRP A 198 15.15 38.43 -3.41
CA TRP A 198 13.87 38.71 -2.75
C TRP A 198 13.66 37.73 -1.60
N HIS A 199 13.91 36.43 -1.85
CA HIS A 199 13.75 35.34 -0.89
C HIS A 199 12.38 35.36 -0.21
N PHE A 200 11.32 35.49 -1.02
CA PHE A 200 9.94 35.59 -0.53
C PHE A 200 9.25 34.23 -0.57
N GLN A 201 8.79 33.73 0.57
CA GLN A 201 8.12 32.43 0.64
C GLN A 201 6.72 32.47 0.02
N LEU A 202 6.52 31.68 -1.02
CA LEU A 202 5.23 31.37 -1.64
C LEU A 202 4.68 30.10 -1.02
N ASN A 203 3.58 30.21 -0.27
CA ASN A 203 2.92 29.07 0.34
C ASN A 203 1.59 28.77 -0.38
N ILE A 204 1.53 27.62 -1.05
CA ILE A 204 0.38 27.24 -1.88
C ILE A 204 -0.91 27.01 -1.07
N GLU A 205 -0.82 26.67 0.21
CA GLU A 205 -1.98 26.50 1.10
C GLU A 205 -2.75 27.82 1.34
N ASN A 206 -2.07 28.96 1.15
CA ASN A 206 -2.64 30.28 1.39
C ASN A 206 -3.21 30.93 0.12
N THR A 207 -3.21 30.21 -1.00
CA THR A 207 -3.54 30.78 -2.29
C THR A 207 -4.50 29.88 -3.07
N TYR A 208 -5.37 30.47 -3.88
CA TYR A 208 -6.28 29.69 -4.72
C TYR A 208 -5.53 29.02 -5.88
N ASN A 209 -5.68 27.70 -6.01
CA ASN A 209 -5.17 26.91 -7.15
C ASN A 209 -3.68 27.18 -7.47
N ASN A 210 -2.85 27.21 -6.42
CA ASN A 210 -1.41 27.47 -6.48
C ASN A 210 -1.01 28.71 -7.31
N THR A 211 -1.95 29.67 -7.46
CA THR A 211 -1.78 30.85 -8.30
C THR A 211 -1.40 32.03 -7.44
N PHE A 212 -0.44 32.83 -7.87
CA PHE A 212 -0.07 34.11 -7.25
C PHE A 212 -0.19 35.21 -8.29
N PHE A 213 -0.18 36.47 -7.84
CA PHE A 213 -0.17 37.64 -8.72
C PHE A 213 1.01 38.53 -8.39
N ILE A 214 1.65 39.07 -9.42
CA ILE A 214 2.62 40.15 -9.28
C ILE A 214 2.05 41.43 -9.86
N LYS A 215 2.15 42.52 -9.10
CA LYS A 215 1.74 43.87 -9.53
C LYS A 215 2.98 44.72 -9.72
N VAL A 216 3.07 45.40 -10.85
CA VAL A 216 4.05 46.47 -11.05
C VAL A 216 3.31 47.81 -11.04
N TRP A 217 3.85 48.80 -10.32
CA TRP A 217 3.29 50.15 -10.27
C TRP A 217 4.36 51.21 -10.00
N CYS A 218 4.02 52.48 -10.20
CA CYS A 218 4.92 53.63 -9.97
C CYS A 218 4.16 54.78 -9.29
N GLN A 219 4.88 55.68 -8.62
CA GLN A 219 4.29 56.77 -7.82
C GLN A 219 4.39 58.17 -8.44
N SER A 220 5.29 58.39 -9.40
CA SER A 220 5.55 59.72 -9.95
C SER A 220 4.54 60.09 -11.05
N SER A 221 4.39 61.38 -11.34
CA SER A 221 3.58 61.90 -12.46
C SER A 221 4.13 61.53 -13.85
N GLN A 222 5.17 60.70 -13.91
CA GLN A 222 5.83 60.25 -15.12
C GLN A 222 5.22 58.91 -15.56
N GLN A 223 5.07 58.73 -16.87
CA GLN A 223 4.37 57.57 -17.42
C GLN A 223 5.32 56.37 -17.44
N GLY A 224 5.20 55.51 -16.43
CA GLY A 224 5.84 54.20 -16.42
C GLY A 224 4.99 53.16 -17.14
N TYR A 225 5.64 52.18 -17.77
CA TYR A 225 4.99 51.18 -18.60
C TYR A 225 5.49 49.76 -18.32
N TRP A 226 4.59 48.78 -18.38
CA TRP A 226 4.93 47.36 -18.45
C TRP A 226 4.62 46.84 -19.85
N HIS A 227 5.64 46.29 -20.50
CA HIS A 227 5.54 45.75 -21.86
C HIS A 227 4.96 44.35 -21.84
N TYR A 228 4.29 44.00 -22.93
CA TYR A 228 3.65 42.69 -23.09
C TYR A 228 3.77 42.18 -24.51
N GLY A 229 3.90 40.87 -24.64
CA GLY A 229 3.81 40.15 -25.90
C GLY A 229 2.38 39.70 -26.17
N SER A 230 2.11 39.37 -27.44
CA SER A 230 0.86 38.70 -27.80
C SER A 230 1.14 37.63 -28.85
N ASN A 231 1.24 36.39 -28.38
CA ASN A 231 1.52 35.22 -29.20
C ASN A 231 0.28 34.32 -29.42
N GLY A 232 -0.85 34.66 -28.79
CA GLY A 232 -2.10 33.88 -28.87
C GLY A 232 -2.19 32.71 -27.89
N VAL A 233 -1.17 32.53 -27.04
CA VAL A 233 -1.19 31.68 -25.85
C VAL A 233 -1.66 32.54 -24.66
N TYR A 234 -2.16 31.90 -23.61
CA TYR A 234 -2.58 32.57 -22.38
C TYR A 234 -1.77 32.00 -21.22
N ASP A 235 -0.59 32.55 -20.99
CA ASP A 235 0.32 32.08 -19.94
C ASP A 235 0.01 32.73 -18.59
N SER A 236 -0.73 33.85 -18.59
CA SER A 236 -1.14 34.56 -17.39
C SER A 236 -2.56 35.15 -17.46
N VAL A 237 -3.19 35.29 -16.29
CA VAL A 237 -4.39 36.12 -16.10
C VAL A 237 -3.94 37.53 -15.74
N ILE A 238 -4.38 38.51 -16.54
CA ILE A 238 -4.07 39.92 -16.29
C ILE A 238 -5.26 40.63 -15.63
N TRP A 239 -4.99 41.42 -14.60
CA TRP A 239 -5.97 42.33 -14.00
C TRP A 239 -5.51 43.78 -14.01
N ARG A 240 -6.50 44.67 -14.06
CA ARG A 240 -6.35 46.10 -13.78
C ARG A 240 -6.87 46.40 -12.37
N ASP A 241 -6.17 47.26 -11.62
CA ASP A 241 -6.47 47.58 -10.21
C ASP A 241 -7.91 48.04 -9.94
N PHE A 242 -8.57 48.63 -10.95
CA PHE A 242 -9.96 49.12 -10.88
C PHE A 242 -10.91 48.40 -11.84
N GLY A 243 -10.53 47.23 -12.37
CA GLY A 243 -11.34 46.43 -13.29
C GLY A 243 -12.35 45.53 -12.56
N SER A 244 -13.54 45.37 -13.14
CA SER A 244 -14.54 44.40 -12.68
C SER A 244 -14.33 42.99 -13.26
N PHE A 245 -13.51 42.85 -14.31
CA PHE A 245 -13.20 41.59 -14.98
C PHE A 245 -11.71 41.52 -15.34
N PRO A 246 -11.12 40.31 -15.45
CA PRO A 246 -9.76 40.18 -15.95
C PRO A 246 -9.67 40.68 -17.40
N GLU A 247 -8.50 41.18 -17.78
CA GLU A 247 -8.19 41.47 -19.18
C GLU A 247 -8.00 40.09 -19.86
N LEU A 248 -9.08 39.54 -20.41
CA LEU A 248 -9.09 38.26 -21.16
C LEU A 248 -8.48 38.44 -22.56
N THR A 249 -7.33 39.08 -22.63
CA THR A 249 -6.54 39.28 -23.84
C THR A 249 -5.40 38.28 -23.86
N SER A 250 -4.98 37.82 -25.04
CA SER A 250 -3.76 37.01 -25.22
C SER A 250 -2.50 37.87 -25.07
N ASN A 251 -2.51 38.76 -24.08
CA ASN A 251 -1.41 39.62 -23.72
C ASN A 251 -0.73 38.93 -22.55
N ASP A 252 0.57 38.67 -22.65
CA ASP A 252 1.36 38.18 -21.53
C ASP A 252 2.40 39.23 -21.18
N LEU A 253 2.40 39.67 -19.91
CA LEU A 253 3.30 40.73 -19.47
C LEU A 253 4.72 40.18 -19.41
N GLY A 254 5.70 40.94 -19.92
CA GLY A 254 7.11 40.55 -19.90
C GLY A 254 7.58 40.31 -18.47
N LEU A 255 7.70 39.04 -18.10
CA LEU A 255 7.89 38.58 -16.73
C LEU A 255 8.66 37.25 -16.70
N LYS A 256 9.74 37.22 -15.93
CA LYS A 256 10.50 36.01 -15.59
C LYS A 256 10.60 35.89 -14.07
N LEU A 257 10.47 34.67 -13.57
CA LEU A 257 10.43 34.36 -12.15
C LEU A 257 11.38 33.21 -11.87
N ASP A 258 12.30 33.41 -10.93
CA ASP A 258 13.17 32.34 -10.44
C ASP A 258 12.67 31.86 -9.08
N PHE A 259 12.41 30.56 -8.99
CA PHE A 259 11.98 29.87 -7.79
C PHE A 259 13.08 28.97 -7.25
N ILE A 260 13.28 29.03 -5.95
CA ILE A 260 14.11 28.10 -5.19
C ILE A 260 13.17 27.22 -4.38
N ILE A 261 13.24 25.91 -4.56
CA ILE A 261 12.53 24.98 -3.67
C ILE A 261 13.12 25.10 -2.25
N LEU A 262 12.31 24.86 -1.21
CA LEU A 262 12.77 24.96 0.18
C LEU A 262 14.04 24.14 0.43
N ASP A 263 14.12 22.97 -0.20
CA ASP A 263 15.26 22.06 -0.23
C ASP A 263 15.35 21.42 -1.63
N ASN A 264 16.53 21.42 -2.25
CA ASN A 264 16.75 20.80 -3.57
C ASN A 264 16.95 19.28 -3.49
N THR A 265 17.00 18.75 -2.27
CA THR A 265 16.95 17.34 -1.92
C THR A 265 15.71 17.04 -1.06
N PRO A 266 14.49 17.35 -1.56
CA PRO A 266 13.29 17.39 -0.72
C PRO A 266 12.86 15.99 -0.28
N THR A 267 12.10 15.93 0.81
CA THR A 267 11.38 14.70 1.18
C THR A 267 10.22 14.43 0.21
N PRO A 268 9.73 13.18 0.12
CA PRO A 268 8.52 12.87 -0.65
C PRO A 268 7.32 13.78 -0.34
N SER A 269 7.09 14.10 0.94
CA SER A 269 5.94 14.92 1.35
C SER A 269 6.05 16.39 0.90
N GLU A 270 7.25 16.96 0.84
CA GLU A 270 7.48 18.35 0.41
C GLU A 270 7.14 18.59 -1.06
N ILE A 271 7.35 17.57 -1.91
CA ILE A 271 6.98 17.59 -3.32
C ILE A 271 5.73 16.75 -3.62
N ASN A 272 4.99 16.34 -2.60
CA ASN A 272 3.78 15.51 -2.72
C ASN A 272 3.96 14.29 -3.66
N LEU A 273 5.09 13.60 -3.56
CA LEU A 273 5.44 12.46 -4.40
C LEU A 273 4.42 11.32 -4.20
N ARG A 274 3.95 10.75 -5.30
CA ARG A 274 2.90 9.73 -5.34
C ARG A 274 3.27 8.58 -6.26
N ILE A 275 2.76 7.39 -5.91
CA ILE A 275 2.70 6.22 -6.79
C ILE A 275 1.24 5.81 -6.92
N ASN A 276 0.72 5.68 -8.14
CA ASN A 276 -0.68 5.37 -8.43
C ASN A 276 -1.66 6.24 -7.60
N ASN A 277 -1.38 7.56 -7.55
CA ASN A 277 -2.10 8.58 -6.79
C ASN A 277 -2.08 8.44 -5.26
N THR A 278 -1.29 7.52 -4.71
CA THR A 278 -1.10 7.34 -3.27
C THR A 278 0.25 7.88 -2.83
N ILE A 279 0.27 8.57 -1.69
CA ILE A 279 1.43 9.32 -1.17
C ILE A 279 2.57 8.34 -0.86
N VAL A 280 3.79 8.72 -1.23
CA VAL A 280 5.04 8.10 -0.76
C VAL A 280 5.34 8.66 0.63
N ASN A 281 5.60 7.79 1.60
CA ASN A 281 5.92 8.23 2.96
C ASN A 281 7.38 8.65 3.04
N ASP A 282 7.65 9.68 3.83
CA ASP A 282 9.01 10.09 4.19
C ASP A 282 9.70 8.98 5.00
N ASN A 283 10.99 8.80 4.77
CA ASN A 283 11.85 7.98 5.62
C ASN A 283 12.61 8.87 6.63
N ASP A 284 13.41 8.25 7.52
CA ASP A 284 14.18 8.97 8.54
C ASP A 284 15.29 9.86 7.94
N ASP A 285 15.79 9.51 6.75
CA ASP A 285 16.79 10.28 6.01
C ASP A 285 16.11 11.26 5.04
N GLU A 286 16.70 12.45 4.87
CA GLU A 286 16.33 13.43 3.84
C GLU A 286 16.39 12.77 2.45
N ASN A 287 15.61 13.27 1.49
CA ASN A 287 15.56 12.81 0.09
C ASN A 287 15.19 11.35 -0.19
N GLN A 288 14.60 10.66 0.79
CA GLN A 288 14.20 9.26 0.66
C GLN A 288 12.75 9.03 1.07
N GLY A 289 12.16 7.97 0.51
CA GLY A 289 10.80 7.57 0.84
C GLY A 289 10.52 6.11 0.61
N SER A 290 9.41 5.66 1.21
CA SER A 290 8.90 4.32 1.01
C SER A 290 7.43 4.34 0.62
N TRP A 291 7.09 3.51 -0.34
CA TRP A 291 5.71 3.32 -0.78
C TRP A 291 5.32 1.88 -0.62
N VAL A 292 4.21 1.63 0.06
CA VAL A 292 3.67 0.29 0.29
C VAL A 292 2.21 0.24 -0.12
N SER A 293 1.83 -0.83 -0.84
CA SER A 293 0.46 -1.08 -1.24
C SER A 293 0.06 -2.53 -1.03
N THR A 294 -1.12 -2.75 -0.46
CA THR A 294 -1.80 -4.06 -0.39
C THR A 294 -2.93 -4.17 -1.42
N LYS A 295 -3.04 -3.18 -2.32
CA LYS A 295 -3.99 -3.23 -3.43
C LYS A 295 -3.60 -4.36 -4.38
N LYS A 296 -4.63 -4.99 -4.95
CA LYS A 296 -4.46 -6.06 -5.94
C LYS A 296 -4.18 -5.47 -7.32
N TYR A 297 -3.06 -5.87 -7.89
CA TYR A 297 -2.61 -5.58 -9.23
C TYR A 297 -2.47 -6.91 -9.99
N THR A 298 -3.04 -6.94 -11.19
CA THR A 298 -3.01 -8.08 -12.12
C THR A 298 -3.03 -7.55 -13.54
N ASN A 299 -2.28 -8.15 -14.45
CA ASN A 299 -2.38 -7.80 -15.86
C ASN A 299 -2.12 -9.03 -16.75
N PRO A 300 -3.06 -9.44 -17.62
CA PRO A 300 -2.88 -10.60 -18.48
C PRO A 300 -1.74 -10.44 -19.51
N SER A 301 -1.26 -9.21 -19.75
CA SER A 301 -0.07 -8.98 -20.59
C SER A 301 1.25 -9.39 -19.92
N GLY A 302 1.22 -9.70 -18.62
CA GLY A 302 2.39 -10.10 -17.86
C GLY A 302 3.25 -8.94 -17.36
N ASN A 303 2.75 -7.70 -17.43
CA ASN A 303 3.42 -6.52 -16.87
C ASN A 303 2.41 -5.61 -16.15
N ILE A 304 2.79 -5.05 -15.01
CA ILE A 304 2.02 -4.03 -14.29
C ILE A 304 2.75 -2.69 -14.36
N GLU A 305 1.96 -1.62 -14.52
CA GLU A 305 2.44 -0.25 -14.63
C GLU A 305 2.13 0.50 -13.34
N PHE A 306 3.11 1.26 -12.87
CA PHE A 306 3.00 2.17 -11.74
C PHE A 306 3.31 3.59 -12.23
N GLU A 307 2.36 4.49 -12.04
CA GLU A 307 2.52 5.91 -12.35
C GLU A 307 3.12 6.62 -11.14
N LEU A 308 4.28 7.25 -11.31
CA LEU A 308 4.89 8.17 -10.36
C LEU A 308 4.55 9.61 -10.73
N SER A 309 4.19 10.43 -9.77
CA SER A 309 3.91 11.86 -9.97
C SER A 309 4.35 12.69 -8.77
N ALA A 310 4.63 13.97 -8.98
CA ALA A 310 5.03 14.93 -7.94
C ALA A 310 4.46 16.32 -8.24
N ASP A 311 4.31 17.13 -7.19
CA ASP A 311 3.90 18.54 -7.24
C ASP A 311 5.12 19.47 -7.32
N TRP A 312 6.11 19.12 -8.14
CA TRP A 312 7.24 19.98 -8.48
C TRP A 312 7.69 19.76 -9.93
N TRP A 313 8.44 20.71 -10.48
CA TRP A 313 8.95 20.58 -11.85
C TRP A 313 10.25 19.78 -11.89
N ASP A 314 10.39 19.00 -12.95
CA ASP A 314 11.65 18.37 -13.37
C ASP A 314 12.29 17.54 -12.24
N VAL A 315 11.45 16.86 -11.45
CA VAL A 315 11.91 16.00 -10.35
C VAL A 315 12.67 14.82 -10.93
N ALA A 316 13.73 14.42 -10.23
CA ALA A 316 14.45 13.18 -10.46
C ALA A 316 14.50 12.36 -9.17
N CYS A 317 14.49 11.04 -9.30
CA CYS A 317 14.68 10.13 -8.17
C CYS A 317 15.07 8.73 -8.65
N ASN A 318 15.47 7.88 -7.71
CA ASN A 318 15.86 6.51 -7.95
C ASN A 318 14.93 5.56 -7.22
N ILE A 319 14.39 4.55 -7.91
CA ILE A 319 13.80 3.39 -7.22
C ILE A 319 14.91 2.37 -7.02
N THR A 320 15.39 2.24 -5.79
CA THR A 320 16.53 1.37 -5.43
C THR A 320 16.08 -0.03 -5.01
N ARG A 321 14.81 -0.17 -4.62
CA ARG A 321 14.16 -1.46 -4.39
C ARG A 321 12.74 -1.47 -4.92
N ALA A 322 12.38 -2.52 -5.64
CA ALA A 322 11.00 -2.83 -6.00
C ALA A 322 10.68 -4.28 -5.63
N GLN A 323 9.70 -4.47 -4.75
CA GLN A 323 9.19 -5.77 -4.36
C GLN A 323 7.71 -5.90 -4.70
N VAL A 324 7.32 -7.02 -5.30
CA VAL A 324 5.91 -7.38 -5.50
C VAL A 324 5.71 -8.84 -5.12
N ASN A 325 4.80 -9.12 -4.18
CA ASN A 325 4.44 -10.49 -3.81
C ASN A 325 3.11 -10.85 -4.47
N TYR A 326 3.12 -11.87 -5.32
CA TYR A 326 1.95 -12.42 -5.99
C TYR A 326 1.45 -13.67 -5.27
N THR A 327 0.13 -13.76 -5.11
CA THR A 327 -0.54 -14.89 -4.46
C THR A 327 -1.67 -15.42 -5.32
N LYS A 328 -1.78 -16.74 -5.40
CA LYS A 328 -2.88 -17.47 -6.05
C LYS A 328 -3.48 -18.46 -5.04
N THR A 329 -4.78 -18.36 -4.78
CA THR A 329 -5.47 -19.05 -3.66
C THR A 329 -6.62 -19.95 -4.12
N ASP A 330 -6.79 -20.14 -5.41
CA ASP A 330 -7.89 -20.90 -6.01
C ASP A 330 -7.56 -22.38 -6.23
N LEU A 331 -6.44 -22.86 -5.67
CA LEU A 331 -6.00 -24.25 -5.78
C LEU A 331 -6.44 -25.08 -4.57
N LYS A 332 -6.70 -26.36 -4.84
CA LYS A 332 -7.01 -27.36 -3.83
C LYS A 332 -6.23 -28.64 -4.09
N ALA A 333 -5.75 -29.26 -3.03
CA ALA A 333 -5.19 -30.60 -3.12
C ALA A 333 -6.23 -31.62 -2.64
N ASN A 334 -6.45 -32.65 -3.45
CA ASN A 334 -7.29 -33.78 -3.07
C ASN A 334 -6.57 -34.55 -1.98
N THR A 335 -7.29 -34.96 -0.94
CA THR A 335 -6.68 -35.79 0.11
C THR A 335 -7.17 -37.22 0.07
N ASN A 336 -6.27 -38.14 0.35
CA ASN A 336 -6.58 -39.52 0.64
C ASN A 336 -5.78 -39.97 1.86
N TYR A 337 -6.18 -41.08 2.46
CA TYR A 337 -5.40 -41.68 3.53
C TYR A 337 -5.39 -43.19 3.45
N GLU A 338 -4.32 -43.78 3.97
CA GLU A 338 -4.13 -45.22 4.10
C GLU A 338 -3.90 -45.59 5.55
N ILE A 339 -4.47 -46.72 5.97
CA ILE A 339 -4.23 -47.32 7.29
C ILE A 339 -3.42 -48.60 7.10
N PRO A 340 -2.08 -48.52 6.96
CA PRO A 340 -1.24 -49.70 6.82
C PRO A 340 -1.22 -50.55 8.10
N GLU A 341 -1.39 -49.91 9.26
CA GLU A 341 -1.43 -50.54 10.58
C GLU A 341 -2.46 -49.83 11.48
N PRO A 342 -3.04 -50.51 12.48
CA PRO A 342 -4.12 -49.94 13.31
C PRO A 342 -3.82 -48.60 13.98
N ASP A 343 -2.54 -48.30 14.23
CA ASP A 343 -2.11 -47.11 14.96
C ASP A 343 -1.44 -46.07 14.06
N LEU A 344 -1.37 -46.33 12.75
CA LEU A 344 -0.66 -45.49 11.78
C LEU A 344 -1.61 -45.10 10.65
N VAL A 345 -1.87 -43.80 10.51
CA VAL A 345 -2.61 -43.26 9.37
C VAL A 345 -1.67 -42.40 8.54
N ILE A 346 -1.53 -42.73 7.26
CA ILE A 346 -0.73 -41.97 6.30
C ILE A 346 -1.68 -41.16 5.45
N TRP A 347 -1.59 -39.84 5.55
CA TRP A 347 -2.34 -38.89 4.72
C TRP A 347 -1.50 -38.48 3.52
N ASN A 348 -2.13 -38.41 2.35
CA ASN A 348 -1.55 -37.80 1.16
C ASN A 348 -2.48 -36.68 0.67
N ALA A 349 -1.91 -35.52 0.38
CA ALA A 349 -2.58 -34.42 -0.29
C ALA A 349 -1.91 -34.21 -1.65
N SER A 350 -2.63 -34.40 -2.75
CA SER A 350 -2.09 -34.28 -4.10
C SER A 350 -2.81 -33.20 -4.90
N ILE A 351 -2.03 -32.38 -5.59
CA ILE A 351 -2.53 -31.43 -6.58
C ILE A 351 -2.53 -32.19 -7.90
N ASN A 352 -3.73 -32.54 -8.39
CA ASN A 352 -3.89 -33.40 -9.57
C ASN A 352 -3.89 -32.60 -10.89
N GLU A 353 -3.46 -31.34 -10.84
CA GLU A 353 -3.31 -30.46 -11.98
C GLU A 353 -1.85 -30.02 -12.10
N ILE A 354 -1.40 -29.77 -13.34
CA ILE A 354 -0.05 -29.30 -13.60
C ILE A 354 0.06 -27.85 -13.09
N ILE A 355 0.99 -27.60 -12.18
CA ILE A 355 1.39 -26.25 -11.79
C ILE A 355 2.40 -25.77 -12.84
N ASP A 356 1.94 -24.97 -13.80
CA ASP A 356 2.80 -24.26 -14.76
C ASP A 356 2.62 -22.74 -14.68
N SER A 357 2.41 -22.27 -13.46
CA SER A 357 1.92 -20.91 -13.18
C SER A 357 2.99 -19.97 -12.60
N PHE A 358 4.16 -20.50 -12.19
CA PHE A 358 5.27 -19.65 -11.78
C PHE A 358 5.93 -19.03 -13.01
N ASP A 359 5.90 -17.71 -13.08
CA ASP A 359 6.50 -16.94 -14.17
C ASP A 359 8.02 -16.92 -14.03
N ALA A 360 8.74 -17.39 -15.05
CA ALA A 360 10.20 -17.45 -15.03
C ALA A 360 10.87 -16.07 -14.88
N ARG A 361 10.17 -14.98 -15.21
CA ARG A 361 10.66 -13.59 -15.04
C ARG A 361 10.65 -13.13 -13.58
N ILE A 362 9.99 -13.87 -12.69
CA ILE A 362 9.68 -13.47 -11.30
C ILE A 362 10.17 -14.54 -10.31
N ASN A 363 11.38 -15.08 -10.46
CA ASN A 363 11.76 -16.34 -9.81
C ASN A 363 12.47 -16.22 -8.45
N VAL A 364 12.36 -15.11 -7.72
CA VAL A 364 13.18 -14.90 -6.52
C VAL A 364 12.73 -15.79 -5.35
N TYR A 365 11.45 -15.71 -4.97
CA TYR A 365 10.89 -16.54 -3.90
C TYR A 365 9.60 -17.19 -4.36
N ASN A 366 9.70 -18.45 -4.80
CA ASN A 366 8.56 -19.27 -5.15
C ASN A 366 8.33 -20.31 -4.06
N TYR A 367 7.12 -20.37 -3.52
CA TYR A 367 6.75 -21.38 -2.54
C TYR A 367 5.29 -21.79 -2.66
N ILE A 368 5.00 -23.02 -2.21
CA ILE A 368 3.65 -23.59 -2.14
C ILE A 368 3.29 -23.75 -0.68
N GLN A 369 2.11 -23.29 -0.31
CA GLN A 369 1.59 -23.42 1.04
C GLN A 369 0.37 -24.34 1.06
N PHE A 370 0.41 -25.35 1.91
CA PHE A 370 -0.74 -26.22 2.22
C PHE A 370 -1.29 -25.86 3.60
N THR A 371 -2.60 -25.63 3.70
CA THR A 371 -3.29 -25.47 4.99
C THR A 371 -3.84 -26.83 5.42
N ILE A 372 -3.14 -27.49 6.35
CA ILE A 372 -3.45 -28.87 6.79
C ILE A 372 -3.89 -28.91 8.25
N SER A 373 -4.41 -30.05 8.70
CA SER A 373 -4.68 -30.28 10.11
C SER A 373 -3.41 -30.21 10.95
N SER A 374 -3.48 -29.56 12.11
CA SER A 374 -2.38 -29.45 13.06
C SER A 374 -1.89 -30.79 13.62
N ASN A 375 -2.72 -31.84 13.54
CA ASN A 375 -2.39 -33.20 14.00
C ASN A 375 -1.54 -34.00 13.01
N TRP A 376 -1.40 -33.53 11.77
CA TRP A 376 -0.49 -34.16 10.81
C TRP A 376 0.95 -33.99 11.31
N SER A 377 1.83 -34.95 11.08
CA SER A 377 3.22 -34.93 11.53
C SER A 377 4.12 -35.61 10.49
N ALA A 378 5.45 -35.56 10.69
CA ALA A 378 6.42 -36.15 9.75
C ALA A 378 6.13 -35.78 8.28
N ILE A 379 5.88 -34.50 8.03
CA ILE A 379 5.49 -34.01 6.72
C ILE A 379 6.65 -34.15 5.74
N LYS A 380 6.34 -34.62 4.53
CA LYS A 380 7.23 -34.61 3.38
C LYS A 380 6.50 -34.02 2.20
N ALA A 381 7.25 -33.36 1.31
CA ALA A 381 6.73 -32.77 0.09
C ALA A 381 7.49 -33.31 -1.11
N PHE A 382 6.80 -33.47 -2.22
CA PHE A 382 7.34 -34.03 -3.44
C PHE A 382 6.84 -33.25 -4.66
N ASN A 383 7.69 -33.16 -5.67
CA ASN A 383 7.33 -32.78 -7.04
C ASN A 383 7.75 -33.93 -7.97
N GLY A 384 6.77 -34.73 -8.42
CA GLY A 384 7.05 -36.00 -9.07
C GLY A 384 7.78 -36.95 -8.12
N SER A 385 8.92 -37.50 -8.53
CA SER A 385 9.72 -38.43 -7.71
C SER A 385 10.74 -37.74 -6.80
N ILE A 386 10.80 -36.40 -6.80
CA ILE A 386 11.82 -35.63 -6.08
C ILE A 386 11.25 -35.15 -4.76
N GLU A 387 11.84 -35.57 -3.63
CA GLU A 387 11.53 -35.04 -2.29
C GLU A 387 12.12 -33.63 -2.15
N ILE A 388 11.28 -32.67 -1.75
CA ILE A 388 11.68 -31.30 -1.43
C ILE A 388 11.95 -31.23 0.07
N LEU A 389 13.17 -30.83 0.44
CA LEU A 389 13.62 -30.83 1.84
C LEU A 389 13.41 -29.50 2.55
N ASP A 390 13.27 -28.40 1.80
CA ASP A 390 13.09 -27.07 2.36
C ASP A 390 11.62 -26.83 2.69
N ILE A 391 11.22 -27.36 3.85
CA ILE A 391 9.85 -27.31 4.35
C ILE A 391 9.83 -26.59 5.70
N PHE A 392 8.94 -25.63 5.84
CA PHE A 392 8.61 -25.00 7.11
C PHE A 392 7.17 -25.31 7.50
N SER A 393 6.98 -25.70 8.75
CA SER A 393 5.66 -25.87 9.35
C SER A 393 5.43 -24.76 10.36
N GLY A 394 4.42 -23.93 10.10
CA GLY A 394 4.01 -22.86 11.00
C GLY A 394 3.37 -23.37 12.30
N PRO A 395 3.13 -22.47 13.26
CA PRO A 395 2.39 -22.79 14.47
C PRO A 395 0.94 -23.18 14.16
N ALA A 396 0.35 -23.98 15.04
CA ALA A 396 -1.06 -24.36 14.92
C ALA A 396 -1.96 -23.18 15.34
N ILE A 397 -2.93 -22.84 14.48
CA ILE A 397 -3.95 -21.82 14.72
C ILE A 397 -5.31 -22.46 14.39
N ASN A 398 -6.22 -22.47 15.36
CA ASN A 398 -7.58 -23.04 15.21
C ASN A 398 -7.61 -24.47 14.66
N SER A 399 -6.72 -25.35 15.16
CA SER A 399 -6.58 -26.75 14.74
C SER A 399 -6.00 -26.98 13.34
N TYR A 400 -5.62 -25.93 12.62
CA TYR A 400 -4.91 -26.00 11.35
C TYR A 400 -3.49 -25.46 11.50
N ARG A 401 -2.62 -25.76 10.53
CA ARG A 401 -1.33 -25.10 10.37
C ARG A 401 -0.96 -25.02 8.90
N ASP A 402 -0.16 -24.03 8.56
CA ASP A 402 0.37 -23.88 7.23
C ASP A 402 1.72 -24.59 7.10
N VAL A 403 1.88 -25.33 6.01
CA VAL A 403 3.13 -25.97 5.61
C VAL A 403 3.59 -25.30 4.33
N SER A 404 4.70 -24.57 4.42
CA SER A 404 5.33 -23.88 3.29
C SER A 404 6.47 -24.73 2.75
N ILE A 405 6.48 -24.93 1.45
CA ILE A 405 7.54 -25.63 0.70
C ILE A 405 8.26 -24.59 -0.14
N PHE A 406 9.49 -24.26 0.23
CA PHE A 406 10.29 -23.23 -0.44
C PHE A 406 11.07 -23.77 -1.64
N GLY A 407 11.49 -22.87 -2.52
CA GLY A 407 12.15 -23.24 -3.77
C GLY A 407 11.24 -24.06 -4.70
N ALA A 408 9.92 -23.90 -4.54
CA ALA A 408 8.96 -24.58 -5.38
C ALA A 408 9.01 -24.01 -6.81
N GLY A 409 8.73 -24.86 -7.78
CA GLY A 409 8.68 -24.49 -9.18
C GLY A 409 7.53 -25.17 -9.90
N ASN A 410 7.47 -24.96 -11.21
CA ASN A 410 6.50 -25.65 -12.05
C ASN A 410 6.70 -27.17 -11.96
N GLY A 411 5.63 -27.93 -12.08
CA GLY A 411 5.63 -29.38 -11.86
C GLY A 411 4.28 -30.01 -12.16
N ALA A 412 4.29 -31.29 -12.55
CA ALA A 412 3.09 -32.02 -12.95
C ALA A 412 2.45 -32.83 -11.82
N ASP A 413 3.13 -33.03 -10.68
CA ASP A 413 2.71 -33.97 -9.64
C ASP A 413 3.16 -33.49 -8.25
N TRP A 414 2.61 -32.37 -7.79
CA TRP A 414 2.88 -31.87 -6.44
C TRP A 414 2.06 -32.66 -5.43
N TYR A 415 2.71 -33.24 -4.42
CA TYR A 415 2.00 -33.87 -3.31
C TYR A 415 2.74 -33.77 -1.98
N LEU A 416 1.96 -33.75 -0.91
CA LEU A 416 2.39 -33.71 0.48
C LEU A 416 1.96 -35.03 1.14
N THR A 417 2.90 -35.71 1.80
CA THR A 417 2.60 -36.89 2.63
C THR A 417 2.79 -36.53 4.09
N ALA A 418 1.90 -36.97 4.95
CA ALA A 418 2.03 -36.78 6.38
C ALA A 418 1.56 -38.02 7.15
N VAL A 419 2.05 -38.16 8.37
CA VAL A 419 1.71 -39.24 9.26
C VAL A 419 0.93 -38.71 10.45
N ILE A 420 -0.15 -39.39 10.82
CA ILE A 420 -0.76 -39.27 12.13
C ILE A 420 -0.38 -40.53 12.91
N ASP A 421 0.44 -40.37 13.95
CA ASP A 421 0.68 -41.43 14.92
C ASP A 421 -0.46 -41.38 15.95
N ASN A 422 -1.36 -42.35 15.90
CA ASN A 422 -2.46 -42.47 16.84
C ASN A 422 -2.04 -43.15 18.15
N ARG A 423 -0.74 -43.41 18.37
CA ARG A 423 -0.24 -43.84 19.68
C ARG A 423 -0.52 -42.74 20.70
N ILE A 424 -1.51 -43.00 21.55
CA ILE A 424 -1.68 -42.30 22.82
C ILE A 424 -0.31 -42.32 23.51
N PRO A 425 0.28 -41.16 23.86
CA PRO A 425 1.53 -41.14 24.61
C PRO A 425 1.35 -41.99 25.87
N GLY A 426 2.11 -43.08 25.94
CA GLY A 426 1.78 -44.20 26.80
C GLY A 426 1.63 -43.80 28.27
N ASN A 427 0.46 -44.09 28.83
CA ASN A 427 0.36 -44.64 30.17
C ASN A 427 -0.46 -45.91 30.05
N GLY A 428 0.15 -47.03 30.43
CA GLY A 428 -0.31 -48.37 30.11
C GLY A 428 -1.75 -48.65 30.54
N GLY A 429 -2.42 -49.46 29.72
CA GLY A 429 -3.65 -50.15 30.08
C GLY A 429 -4.93 -49.42 29.68
N GLU A 430 -5.29 -49.56 28.41
CA GLU A 430 -6.63 -49.93 27.91
C GLU A 430 -6.80 -49.35 26.49
N ALA A 431 -6.95 -50.25 25.51
CA ALA A 431 -7.32 -49.86 24.16
C ALA A 431 -8.74 -49.30 24.20
N ILE A 432 -8.89 -47.99 23.96
CA ILE A 432 -10.21 -47.40 23.70
C ILE A 432 -10.59 -47.81 22.27
N PRO A 433 -11.69 -48.57 22.05
CA PRO A 433 -12.10 -48.93 20.70
C PRO A 433 -12.45 -47.66 19.92
N PHE A 434 -12.10 -47.66 18.64
CA PHE A 434 -12.39 -46.63 17.61
C PHE A 434 -13.89 -46.30 17.38
N GLY A 435 -14.79 -46.64 18.30
CA GLY A 435 -16.24 -46.45 18.17
C GLY A 435 -16.78 -45.06 18.54
N ASN A 436 -15.99 -44.19 19.19
CA ASN A 436 -16.53 -42.97 19.82
C ASN A 436 -16.07 -41.62 19.25
N TYR A 437 -15.16 -41.59 18.26
CA TYR A 437 -14.78 -40.32 17.61
C TYR A 437 -15.48 -40.08 16.26
N PHE A 438 -16.00 -41.11 15.60
CA PHE A 438 -16.72 -40.96 14.33
C PHE A 438 -18.19 -40.53 14.48
N LEU A 439 -18.75 -40.60 15.70
CA LEU A 439 -20.15 -40.26 15.97
C LEU A 439 -20.38 -38.81 16.42
N LEU A 440 -19.32 -38.01 16.62
CA LEU A 440 -19.47 -36.62 17.08
C LEU A 440 -19.64 -35.60 15.94
N PHE A 441 -19.40 -35.96 14.68
CA PHE A 441 -19.61 -35.06 13.53
C PHE A 441 -20.98 -35.21 12.85
N THR A 442 -21.75 -36.26 13.14
CA THR A 442 -23.10 -36.44 12.57
C THR A 442 -24.25 -36.04 13.51
N THR A 443 -24.02 -35.88 14.82
CA THR A 443 -25.10 -35.52 15.76
C THR A 443 -25.32 -34.00 15.94
N VAL A 444 -24.40 -33.14 15.52
CA VAL A 444 -24.62 -31.68 15.57
C VAL A 444 -25.46 -31.16 14.40
N ALA A 445 -25.52 -31.89 13.28
CA ALA A 445 -26.39 -31.56 12.15
C ALA A 445 -27.85 -32.04 12.30
N ILE A 446 -28.11 -33.09 13.10
CA ILE A 446 -29.47 -33.67 13.25
C ILE A 446 -30.25 -33.07 14.44
N LEU A 447 -29.59 -32.53 15.47
CA LEU A 447 -30.27 -31.82 16.55
C LEU A 447 -30.69 -30.37 16.20
N SER A 448 -30.15 -29.82 15.12
CA SER A 448 -30.52 -28.48 14.61
C SER A 448 -31.77 -28.49 13.71
N LEU A 449 -32.21 -29.66 13.23
CA LEU A 449 -33.42 -29.80 12.41
C LEU A 449 -34.67 -30.24 13.21
N ILE A 450 -34.49 -30.79 14.42
CA ILE A 450 -35.60 -31.22 15.28
C ILE A 450 -36.10 -30.11 16.22
N TYR A 451 -35.32 -29.05 16.44
CA TYR A 451 -35.77 -27.87 17.21
C TYR A 451 -36.58 -26.86 16.38
N PHE A 452 -36.59 -26.95 15.04
CA PHE A 452 -37.30 -26.01 14.16
C PHE A 452 -38.65 -26.51 13.58
N MET A 453 -39.04 -27.77 13.82
CA MET A 453 -40.30 -28.34 13.29
C MET A 453 -41.35 -28.75 14.34
N LYS A 454 -41.30 -28.18 15.56
CA LYS A 454 -42.35 -28.43 16.57
C LYS A 454 -42.77 -27.19 17.36
N ARG A 455 -43.07 -26.07 16.68
CA ARG A 455 -43.95 -25.00 17.19
C ARG A 455 -44.54 -24.15 16.04
N LYS A 456 -45.66 -24.60 15.45
CA LYS A 456 -46.81 -23.76 15.03
C LYS A 456 -47.90 -24.62 14.36
N LYS A 457 -48.78 -25.16 15.19
CA LYS A 457 -50.21 -25.38 14.94
C LYS A 457 -50.90 -25.41 16.31
N VAL A 458 -51.16 -24.22 16.85
CA VAL A 458 -52.48 -23.62 17.12
C VAL A 458 -52.24 -22.12 17.10
#